data_AF-M2ZRD6-F1
#
_entry.id   AF-M2ZRD6-F1
#
_cell.length_a   1.000
_cell.length_b   1.000
_cell.length_c   1.000
_cell.angle_alpha   90.00
_cell.angle_beta   90.00
_cell.angle_gamma   90.00
#
_symmetry.space_group_name_H-M   'P 1'
#
loop_
_entity.id
_entity.type
_entity.pdbx_description
1 polymer ?
#
loop_
_entity_poly.entity_id
_entity_poly.type
_entity_poly.pdbx_seq_one_letter_code
_entity_poly.pdbx_strand_id
1 'polypeptide(L)'
;MTIPNRPSLGDLIGMPVGDVAALPADMLAMLQEEVDESLRRAKAVKDRLDGALDRKYGTIAAELRSREGKDTGTVRFDDGAVTVAVDLPKKVDWDQEQLAATVERIRVAGDDPAEYVDLAFKVPERKYAAWPAHIRTAFQAARTVKTGKPSFVLKPITP
;
A
#
# COMPACT_ATOMS: atom_id res chain seq x y z
N MET A 1 22.60 36.09 -4.17
CA MET A 1 22.23 34.74 -4.60
C MET A 1 20.99 34.86 -5.45
N THR A 2 21.10 34.53 -6.73
CA THR A 2 20.01 34.63 -7.70
C THR A 2 19.08 33.45 -7.47
N ILE A 3 17.88 33.68 -6.93
CA ILE A 3 16.84 32.65 -6.84
C ILE A 3 16.53 32.26 -8.30
N PRO A 4 16.76 31.00 -8.72
CA PRO A 4 16.35 30.59 -10.06
C PRO A 4 14.85 30.86 -10.21
N ASN A 5 14.46 31.42 -11.37
CA ASN A 5 13.09 31.91 -11.62
C ASN A 5 12.01 30.79 -11.58
N ARG A 6 12.44 29.54 -11.37
CA ARG A 6 11.61 28.37 -11.11
C ARG A 6 12.43 27.29 -10.39
N PRO A 7 12.11 26.92 -9.14
CA PRO A 7 12.73 25.76 -8.50
C PRO A 7 12.29 24.48 -9.20
N SER A 8 13.23 23.56 -9.40
CA SER A 8 12.98 22.21 -9.94
C SER A 8 12.68 21.21 -8.83
N LEU A 9 12.22 20.01 -9.21
CA LEU A 9 12.09 18.88 -8.26
C LEU A 9 13.39 18.56 -7.52
N GLY A 10 14.54 18.72 -8.19
CA GLY A 10 15.86 18.47 -7.59
C GLY A 10 16.20 19.49 -6.51
N ASP A 11 15.77 20.74 -6.68
CA ASP A 11 16.03 21.82 -5.73
C ASP A 11 15.22 21.64 -4.43
N LEU A 12 14.04 21.02 -4.49
CA LEU A 12 13.20 20.76 -3.32
C LEU A 12 13.88 19.89 -2.26
N ILE A 13 14.78 18.98 -2.65
CA ILE A 13 15.49 18.10 -1.71
C ILE A 13 16.43 18.91 -0.81
N GLY A 14 17.03 19.97 -1.34
CA GLY A 14 17.96 20.83 -0.61
C GLY A 14 17.31 22.05 0.05
N MET A 15 16.02 22.30 -0.24
CA MET A 15 15.33 23.51 0.21
C MET A 15 14.74 23.31 1.63
N PRO A 16 14.99 24.24 2.57
CA PRO A 16 14.31 24.24 3.85
C PRO A 16 12.79 24.29 3.69
N VAL A 17 12.06 23.57 4.53
CA VAL A 17 10.59 23.52 4.47
C VAL A 17 9.95 24.92 4.58
N GLY A 18 10.56 25.83 5.35
CA GLY A 18 10.10 27.22 5.46
C GLY A 18 10.20 27.99 4.14
N ASP A 19 11.23 27.73 3.35
CA ASP A 19 11.42 28.38 2.04
C ASP A 19 10.46 27.81 1.00
N VAL A 20 10.23 26.49 1.02
CA VAL A 20 9.18 25.84 0.20
C VAL A 20 7.81 26.41 0.55
N ALA A 21 7.50 26.56 1.84
CA ALA A 21 6.22 27.12 2.29
C ALA A 21 6.03 28.60 1.92
N ALA A 22 7.12 29.34 1.69
CA ALA A 22 7.09 30.73 1.25
C ALA A 22 6.88 30.88 -0.28
N LEU A 23 6.91 29.78 -1.05
CA LEU A 23 6.67 29.82 -2.49
C LEU A 23 5.21 30.23 -2.80
N PRO A 24 4.99 30.97 -3.89
CA PRO A 24 3.64 31.25 -4.39
C PRO A 24 2.79 30.00 -4.62
N ALA A 25 1.47 30.10 -4.42
CA ALA A 25 0.57 28.95 -4.49
C ALA A 25 0.47 28.32 -5.89
N ASP A 26 0.59 29.11 -6.95
CA ASP A 26 0.68 28.64 -8.33
C ASP A 26 1.96 27.84 -8.58
N MET A 27 3.09 28.29 -8.04
CA MET A 27 4.35 27.56 -8.09
C MET A 27 4.29 26.26 -7.29
N LEU A 28 3.68 26.28 -6.10
CA LEU A 28 3.43 25.08 -5.31
C LEU A 28 2.51 24.07 -6.04
N ALA A 29 1.50 24.56 -6.77
CA ALA A 29 0.62 23.71 -7.57
C ALA A 29 1.39 23.02 -8.72
N MET A 30 2.21 23.77 -9.44
CA MET A 30 3.05 23.22 -10.51
C MET A 30 4.05 22.19 -9.97
N LEU A 31 4.70 22.49 -8.84
CA LEU A 31 5.62 21.56 -8.18
C LEU A 31 4.90 20.28 -7.73
N GLN A 32 3.70 20.39 -7.16
CA GLN A 32 2.90 19.24 -6.76
C GLN A 32 2.57 18.34 -7.96
N GLU A 33 2.16 18.93 -9.08
CA GLU A 33 1.88 18.19 -10.32
C GLU A 33 3.14 17.50 -10.87
N GLU A 34 4.27 18.20 -10.88
CA GLU A 34 5.54 17.66 -11.37
C GLU A 34 6.04 16.49 -10.50
N VAL A 35 5.90 16.58 -9.17
CA VAL A 35 6.20 15.49 -8.21
C VAL A 35 5.33 14.27 -8.51
N ASP A 36 4.01 14.48 -8.62
CA ASP A 36 3.05 13.40 -8.84
C ASP A 36 3.30 12.69 -10.18
N GLU A 37 3.58 13.45 -11.24
CA GLU A 37 3.90 12.90 -12.54
C GLU A 37 5.21 12.11 -12.51
N SER A 38 6.25 12.65 -11.88
CA SER A 38 7.54 11.98 -11.72
C SER A 38 7.41 10.68 -10.94
N LEU A 39 6.61 10.66 -9.87
CA LEU A 39 6.31 9.45 -9.10
C LEU A 39 5.59 8.40 -9.95
N ARG A 40 4.57 8.80 -10.73
CA ARG A 40 3.85 7.89 -11.65
C ARG A 40 4.78 7.30 -12.70
N ARG A 41 5.64 8.12 -13.32
CA ARG A 41 6.62 7.66 -14.31
C ARG A 41 7.62 6.69 -13.71
N ALA A 42 8.21 7.04 -12.55
CA ALA A 42 9.16 6.17 -11.85
C ALA A 42 8.53 4.82 -11.47
N LYS A 43 7.28 4.83 -11.00
CA LYS A 43 6.53 3.60 -10.74
C LYS A 43 6.33 2.76 -11.99
N ALA A 44 5.90 3.35 -13.10
CA ALA A 44 5.70 2.63 -14.35
C ALA A 44 7.01 2.00 -14.88
N VAL A 45 8.14 2.70 -14.75
CA VAL A 45 9.47 2.17 -15.11
C VAL A 45 9.86 1.02 -14.19
N LYS A 46 9.66 1.17 -12.88
CA LYS A 46 9.93 0.10 -11.89
C LYS A 46 9.09 -1.14 -12.19
N ASP A 47 7.79 -0.99 -12.37
CA ASP A 47 6.88 -2.11 -12.65
C ASP A 47 7.27 -2.84 -13.95
N ARG A 48 7.72 -2.09 -14.97
CA ARG A 48 8.24 -2.67 -16.21
C ARG A 48 9.54 -3.44 -16.00
N LEU A 49 10.46 -2.92 -15.19
CA LEU A 49 11.71 -3.61 -14.86
C LEU A 49 11.44 -4.87 -14.03
N ASP A 50 10.59 -4.78 -13.02
CA ASP A 50 10.19 -5.92 -12.19
C ASP A 50 9.58 -7.04 -13.05
N GLY A 51 8.68 -6.69 -13.98
CA GLY A 51 8.12 -7.65 -14.93
C GLY A 51 9.17 -8.28 -15.86
N ALA A 52 10.19 -7.52 -16.26
CA ALA A 52 11.31 -8.08 -17.04
C ALA A 52 12.19 -9.02 -16.20
N LEU A 53 12.43 -8.69 -14.93
CA LEU A 53 13.18 -9.52 -14.00
C LEU A 53 12.44 -10.82 -13.69
N ASP A 54 11.13 -10.76 -13.46
CA ASP A 54 10.28 -11.94 -13.27
C ASP A 54 10.31 -12.85 -14.50
N ARG A 55 10.17 -12.28 -15.70
CA ARG A 55 10.29 -13.04 -16.95
C ARG A 55 11.68 -13.67 -17.13
N LYS A 56 12.75 -12.99 -16.72
CA LYS A 56 14.14 -13.46 -16.89
C LYS A 56 14.51 -14.53 -15.88
N TYR A 57 14.14 -14.35 -14.61
CA TYR A 57 14.65 -15.13 -13.48
C TYR A 57 13.59 -15.99 -12.79
N GLY A 58 12.30 -15.78 -13.04
CA GLY A 58 11.20 -16.49 -12.37
C GLY A 58 11.26 -17.99 -12.57
N THR A 59 11.42 -18.46 -13.81
CA THR A 59 11.54 -19.90 -14.12
C THR A 59 12.80 -20.50 -13.50
N ILE A 60 13.95 -19.83 -13.62
CA ILE A 60 15.22 -20.29 -13.04
C ILE A 60 15.09 -20.44 -11.52
N ALA A 61 14.52 -19.43 -10.86
CA ALA A 61 14.31 -19.45 -9.42
C ALA A 61 13.30 -20.54 -8.99
N ALA A 62 12.25 -20.78 -9.76
CA ALA A 62 11.29 -21.86 -9.50
C ALA A 62 11.93 -23.24 -9.60
N GLU A 63 12.76 -23.48 -10.64
CA GLU A 63 13.49 -24.74 -10.80
C GLU A 63 14.51 -24.97 -9.68
N LEU A 64 15.26 -23.93 -9.30
CA LEU A 64 16.20 -23.99 -8.17
C LEU A 64 15.47 -24.32 -6.86
N ARG A 65 14.35 -23.64 -6.58
CA ARG A 65 13.52 -23.93 -5.39
C ARG A 65 13.03 -25.38 -5.39
N SER A 66 12.51 -25.86 -6.52
CA SER A 66 12.05 -27.24 -6.65
C SER A 66 13.16 -28.27 -6.44
N ARG A 67 14.36 -28.04 -6.98
CA ARG A 67 15.55 -28.90 -6.76
C ARG A 67 15.99 -28.91 -5.29
N GLU A 68 15.82 -27.80 -4.58
CA GLU A 68 16.08 -27.71 -3.13
C GLU A 68 14.93 -28.28 -2.27
N GLY A 69 13.85 -28.78 -2.88
CA GLY A 69 12.67 -29.28 -2.17
C GLY A 69 11.88 -28.19 -1.44
N LYS A 70 11.93 -26.95 -1.95
CA LYS A 70 11.27 -25.78 -1.36
C LYS A 70 10.17 -25.27 -2.29
N ASP A 71 9.01 -24.93 -1.72
CA ASP A 71 7.94 -24.22 -2.43
C ASP A 71 8.01 -22.69 -2.26
N THR A 72 8.77 -22.23 -1.25
CA THR A 72 8.90 -20.82 -0.84
C THR A 72 10.30 -20.54 -0.32
N GLY A 73 10.61 -19.26 -0.10
CA GLY A 73 11.88 -18.78 0.40
C GLY A 73 12.81 -18.24 -0.70
N THR A 74 13.99 -17.83 -0.26
CA THR A 74 14.99 -17.20 -1.12
C THR A 74 15.90 -18.24 -1.77
N VAL A 75 16.11 -18.14 -3.08
CA VAL A 75 17.19 -18.82 -3.80
C VAL A 75 18.19 -17.82 -4.33
N ARG A 76 19.45 -18.22 -4.46
CA ARG A 76 20.54 -17.39 -4.97
C ARG A 76 21.28 -18.12 -6.08
N PHE A 77 21.61 -17.41 -7.15
CA PHE A 77 22.44 -17.90 -8.24
C PHE A 77 23.15 -16.72 -8.91
N ASP A 78 24.26 -16.99 -9.59
CA ASP A 78 25.03 -15.95 -10.28
C ASP A 78 24.64 -15.86 -11.76
N ASP A 79 24.54 -14.63 -12.27
CA ASP A 79 24.37 -14.30 -13.69
C ASP A 79 25.45 -13.28 -14.08
N GLY A 80 26.56 -13.79 -14.60
CA GLY A 80 27.75 -12.99 -14.91
C GLY A 80 28.40 -12.40 -13.66
N ALA A 81 28.38 -11.07 -13.55
CA ALA A 81 28.99 -10.33 -12.45
C ALA A 81 28.00 -10.00 -11.30
N VAL A 82 26.78 -10.54 -11.34
CA VAL A 82 25.71 -10.24 -10.38
C VAL A 82 25.21 -11.51 -9.72
N THR A 83 25.09 -11.50 -8.39
CA THR A 83 24.33 -12.51 -7.65
C THR A 83 22.86 -12.13 -7.63
N VAL A 84 22.01 -12.98 -8.20
CA VAL A 84 20.57 -12.83 -8.22
C VAL A 84 19.97 -13.53 -7.01
N ALA A 85 19.30 -12.78 -6.14
CA ALA A 85 18.56 -13.31 -5.01
C ALA A 85 17.05 -13.15 -5.27
N VAL A 86 16.34 -14.27 -5.42
CA VAL A 86 14.89 -14.26 -5.67
C VAL A 86 14.15 -14.77 -4.45
N ASP A 87 13.59 -13.85 -3.70
CA ASP A 87 12.75 -14.16 -2.56
C ASP A 87 11.31 -14.49 -3.00
N LEU A 88 10.76 -15.59 -2.47
CA LEU A 88 9.36 -15.94 -2.61
C LEU A 88 8.76 -16.11 -1.21
N PRO A 89 8.25 -15.05 -0.59
CA PRO A 89 7.78 -15.12 0.79
C PRO A 89 6.56 -16.02 0.89
N LYS A 90 6.44 -16.74 2.01
CA LYS A 90 5.21 -17.46 2.35
C LYS A 90 4.10 -16.44 2.54
N LYS A 91 3.01 -16.57 1.80
CA LYS A 91 1.77 -15.83 2.02
C LYS A 91 0.71 -16.78 2.56
N VAL A 92 0.32 -16.57 3.80
CA VAL A 92 -0.84 -17.26 4.37
C VAL A 92 -2.07 -16.43 4.03
N ASP A 93 -2.98 -17.03 3.27
CA ASP A 93 -4.30 -16.48 3.00
C ASP A 93 -5.32 -17.32 3.76
N TRP A 94 -6.28 -16.65 4.41
CA TRP A 94 -7.28 -17.30 5.23
C TRP A 94 -8.65 -17.14 4.58
N ASP A 95 -9.27 -18.26 4.24
CA ASP A 95 -10.67 -18.29 3.82
C ASP A 95 -11.57 -17.83 4.98
N GLN A 96 -12.10 -16.62 4.86
CA GLN A 96 -12.89 -15.98 5.91
C GLN A 96 -14.23 -16.69 6.13
N GLU A 97 -14.79 -17.33 5.10
CA GLU A 97 -16.05 -18.09 5.24
C GLU A 97 -15.80 -19.36 6.05
N GLN A 98 -14.72 -20.08 5.75
CA GLN A 98 -14.32 -21.24 6.53
C GLN A 98 -13.90 -20.88 7.96
N LEU A 99 -13.22 -19.76 8.17
CA LEU A 99 -12.90 -19.27 9.51
C LEU A 99 -14.18 -18.94 10.30
N ALA A 100 -15.13 -18.23 9.69
CA ALA A 100 -16.41 -17.92 10.34
C ALA A 100 -17.17 -19.19 10.73
N ALA A 101 -17.24 -20.18 9.84
CA ALA A 101 -17.85 -21.48 10.14
C ALA A 101 -17.12 -22.24 11.25
N THR A 102 -15.80 -22.11 11.34
CA THR A 102 -14.98 -22.74 12.39
C THR A 102 -15.21 -22.07 13.74
N VAL A 103 -15.22 -20.74 13.80
CA VAL A 103 -15.54 -19.96 14.99
C VAL A 103 -16.92 -20.31 15.53
N GLU A 104 -17.91 -20.47 14.65
CA GLU A 104 -19.25 -20.86 15.07
C GLU A 104 -19.29 -22.29 15.64
N ARG A 105 -18.55 -23.23 15.06
CA ARG A 105 -18.43 -24.60 15.62
C ARG A 105 -17.82 -24.60 17.01
N ILE A 106 -16.78 -23.80 17.26
CA ILE A 106 -16.16 -23.65 18.59
C ILE A 106 -17.20 -23.14 19.59
N ARG A 107 -17.95 -22.10 19.22
CA ARG A 107 -19.02 -21.53 20.07
C ARG A 107 -20.11 -22.55 20.39
N VAL A 108 -20.57 -23.32 19.39
CA VAL A 108 -21.60 -24.36 19.58
C VAL A 108 -21.11 -25.50 20.46
N ALA A 109 -19.80 -25.82 20.42
CA ALA A 109 -19.19 -26.80 21.30
C ALA A 109 -19.09 -26.34 22.77
N GLY A 110 -19.34 -25.05 23.04
CA GLY A 110 -19.31 -24.46 24.38
C GLY A 110 -17.98 -23.79 24.75
N ASP A 111 -17.00 -23.81 23.84
CA ASP A 111 -15.71 -23.15 24.03
C ASP A 111 -15.80 -21.66 23.65
N ASP A 112 -14.88 -20.84 24.18
CA ASP A 112 -14.74 -19.43 23.80
C ASP A 112 -13.81 -19.27 22.59
N PRO A 113 -14.31 -18.82 21.41
CA PRO A 113 -13.47 -18.58 20.25
C PRO A 113 -12.36 -17.53 20.47
N ALA A 114 -12.52 -16.61 21.42
CA ALA A 114 -11.54 -15.57 21.68
C ALA A 114 -10.20 -16.11 22.22
N GLU A 115 -10.15 -17.36 22.71
CA GLU A 115 -8.91 -18.03 23.10
C GLU A 115 -8.06 -18.45 21.88
N TYR A 116 -8.67 -18.56 20.70
CA TYR A 116 -8.03 -19.11 19.50
C TYR A 116 -7.89 -18.09 18.36
N VAL A 117 -8.75 -17.07 18.32
CA VAL A 117 -8.75 -16.06 17.26
C VAL A 117 -9.05 -14.66 17.77
N ASP A 118 -8.36 -13.67 17.19
CA ASP A 118 -8.72 -12.26 17.35
C ASP A 118 -9.92 -11.92 16.46
N LEU A 119 -11.07 -11.63 17.08
CA LEU A 119 -12.28 -11.24 16.37
C LEU A 119 -12.33 -9.74 16.15
N ALA A 120 -12.33 -9.32 14.87
CA ALA A 120 -12.48 -7.92 14.48
C ALA A 120 -13.65 -7.74 13.51
N PHE A 121 -14.51 -6.76 13.79
CA PHE A 121 -15.60 -6.38 12.88
C PHE A 121 -15.14 -5.28 11.93
N LYS A 122 -15.16 -5.55 10.63
CA LYS A 122 -14.93 -4.55 9.59
C LYS A 122 -16.26 -3.98 9.13
N VAL A 123 -16.51 -2.71 9.44
CA VAL A 123 -17.69 -1.97 8.99
C VAL A 123 -17.27 -0.91 7.97
N PRO A 124 -17.38 -1.17 6.64
CA PRO A 124 -17.07 -0.17 5.64
C PRO A 124 -18.04 1.01 5.75
N GLU A 125 -17.53 2.23 5.86
CA GLU A 125 -18.35 3.44 6.08
C GLU A 125 -19.39 3.65 4.96
N ARG A 126 -19.03 3.32 3.71
CA ARG A 126 -19.97 3.35 2.58
C ARG A 126 -21.15 2.39 2.77
N LYS A 127 -20.91 1.19 3.34
CA LYS A 127 -21.99 0.25 3.65
C LYS A 127 -22.82 0.78 4.81
N TYR A 128 -22.17 1.24 5.88
CA TYR A 128 -22.84 1.85 7.05
C TYR A 128 -23.81 2.98 6.66
N ALA A 129 -23.39 3.88 5.76
CA ALA A 129 -24.23 4.97 5.27
C ALA A 129 -25.46 4.50 4.48
N ALA A 130 -25.37 3.34 3.80
CA ALA A 130 -26.44 2.75 3.00
C ALA A 130 -27.38 1.83 3.80
N TRP A 131 -27.11 1.58 5.08
CA TRP A 131 -27.93 0.68 5.89
C TRP A 131 -29.29 1.28 6.27
N PRO A 132 -30.31 0.42 6.49
CA PRO A 132 -31.56 0.82 7.13
C PRO A 132 -31.30 1.50 8.48
N ALA A 133 -32.13 2.50 8.81
CA ALA A 133 -31.94 3.34 10.00
C ALA A 133 -31.81 2.53 11.30
N HIS A 134 -32.63 1.49 11.49
CA HIS A 134 -32.63 0.67 12.71
C HIS A 134 -31.30 -0.06 12.94
N ILE A 135 -30.68 -0.62 11.88
CA ILE A 135 -29.36 -1.26 11.97
C ILE A 135 -28.27 -0.21 12.21
N ARG A 136 -28.35 0.92 11.50
CA ARG A 136 -27.38 2.01 11.62
C ARG A 136 -27.31 2.58 13.04
N THR A 137 -28.47 2.76 13.69
CA THR A 137 -28.57 3.24 15.07
C THR A 137 -27.93 2.27 16.07
N ALA A 138 -28.07 0.96 15.88
CA ALA A 138 -27.47 -0.04 16.78
C ALA A 138 -25.93 0.03 16.82
N PHE A 139 -25.30 0.40 15.71
CA PHE A 139 -23.83 0.52 15.60
C PHE A 139 -23.31 1.93 15.96
N GLN A 140 -24.20 2.90 16.18
CA GLN A 140 -23.81 4.30 16.38
C GLN A 140 -22.98 4.50 17.65
N ALA A 141 -23.29 3.81 18.74
CA ALA A 141 -22.55 3.91 20.00
C ALA A 141 -21.10 3.40 19.89
N ALA A 142 -20.83 2.46 18.98
CA ALA A 142 -19.50 1.94 18.71
C ALA A 142 -18.72 2.79 17.67
N ARG A 143 -19.37 3.74 17.00
CA ARG A 143 -18.77 4.55 15.93
C ARG A 143 -18.16 5.83 16.49
N THR A 144 -16.83 5.91 16.46
CA THR A 144 -16.10 7.15 16.76
C THR A 144 -15.59 7.79 15.46
N VAL A 145 -15.94 9.06 15.22
CA VAL A 145 -15.36 9.85 14.14
C VAL A 145 -14.18 10.64 14.69
N LYS A 146 -12.99 10.39 14.15
CA LYS A 146 -11.79 11.17 14.42
C LYS A 146 -11.38 11.92 13.16
N THR A 147 -10.83 13.12 13.31
CA THR A 147 -10.26 13.86 12.19
C THR A 147 -9.01 13.13 11.68
N GLY A 148 -8.94 12.89 10.37
CA GLY A 148 -7.75 12.39 9.71
C GLY A 148 -6.69 13.47 9.51
N LYS A 149 -5.51 13.08 9.02
CA LYS A 149 -4.50 14.05 8.54
C LYS A 149 -5.06 14.79 7.32
N PRO A 150 -4.92 16.12 7.23
CA PRO A 150 -5.35 16.85 6.05
C PRO A 150 -4.53 16.40 4.82
N SER A 151 -5.18 16.39 3.67
CA SER A 151 -4.56 16.20 2.36
C SER A 151 -4.78 17.48 1.55
N PHE A 152 -3.71 17.97 0.92
CA PHE A 152 -3.74 19.21 0.15
C PHE A 152 -3.58 18.89 -1.33
N VAL A 153 -4.52 19.37 -2.14
CA VAL A 153 -4.45 19.30 -3.60
C VAL A 153 -4.61 20.72 -4.12
N LEU A 154 -3.57 21.23 -4.78
CA LEU A 154 -3.55 22.56 -5.35
C LEU A 154 -3.94 22.45 -6.83
N LYS A 155 -4.83 23.34 -7.28
CA LYS A 155 -5.27 23.42 -8.67
C LYS A 155 -5.24 24.88 -9.11
N PRO A 156 -4.73 25.19 -10.31
CA PRO A 156 -4.86 26.52 -10.89
C PRO A 156 -6.34 26.93 -10.98
N ILE A 157 -6.61 28.21 -10.83
CA ILE A 157 -7.94 28.77 -11.11
C ILE A 157 -8.08 28.80 -12.63
N THR A 158 -8.78 27.81 -13.20
CA THR A 158 -9.19 27.86 -14.61
C THR A 158 -10.40 28.81 -14.72
N PRO A 159 -10.39 29.82 -15.63
CA PRO A 159 -11.57 30.63 -15.92
C PRO A 159 -12.69 29.82 -16.60
#